data_AF-D5EPS0-F1
#
_entry.id   AF-D5EPS0-F1
#
_cell.length_a   1.000
_cell.length_b   1.000
_cell.length_c   1.000
_cell.angle_alpha   90.00
_cell.angle_beta   90.00
_cell.angle_gamma   90.00
#
_symmetry.space_group_name_H-M   'P 1'
#
loop_
_entity.id
_entity.type
_entity.pdbx_description
1 polymer ?
#
loop_
_entity_poly.entity_id
_entity_poly.type
_entity_poly.pdbx_seq_one_letter_code
_entity_poly.pdbx_strand_id
1 'polypeptide(L)'
;MAVSVLLQPSLVAANVKLPSYRSTEGYLCKLLLNEVAFPGEHGYISEQDTMRAMDNILLVLDARIHFIPSPYTRYQVAQTSSEKLLDIITAGGKHGQVAGFYRNRFGRPISEPRVEQRIDYLLRIANDGKPGRFARLMNYAVQRSKDYVKRLKRPQNLYAHLRWVAKTPVTGRAYSWMTDRHYYHSGGNYVRIPNNLRGSLSGNRFFTLRDLKR
;
A
#
# COMPACT_ATOMS: atom_id res chain seq x y z
N MET A 1 19.04 7.80 56.10
CA MET A 1 18.39 7.01 55.03
C MET A 1 18.00 7.97 53.91
N ALA A 2 18.67 7.91 52.76
CA ALA A 2 18.33 8.74 51.61
C ALA A 2 17.28 8.02 50.77
N VAL A 3 16.09 8.62 50.65
CA VAL A 3 15.04 8.14 49.75
C VAL A 3 15.37 8.64 48.34
N SER A 4 15.91 7.75 47.51
CA SER A 4 16.06 8.03 46.08
C SER A 4 14.68 7.93 45.41
N VAL A 5 14.11 9.10 45.10
CA VAL A 5 12.95 9.20 44.21
C VAL A 5 13.44 8.91 42.79
N LEU A 6 13.16 7.71 42.30
CA LEU A 6 13.32 7.37 40.89
C LEU A 6 12.29 8.16 40.08
N LEU A 7 12.72 9.28 39.50
CA LEU A 7 12.00 9.98 38.44
C LEU A 7 11.76 9.00 37.29
N GLN A 8 10.51 8.51 37.18
CA GLN A 8 10.10 7.78 35.99
C GLN A 8 10.21 8.72 34.79
N PRO A 9 10.91 8.34 33.70
CA PRO A 9 10.95 9.17 32.51
C PRO A 9 9.52 9.32 32.00
N SER A 10 9.12 10.57 31.78
CA SER A 10 7.83 10.92 31.21
C SER A 10 7.62 10.16 29.90
N LEU A 11 6.45 9.55 29.77
CA LEU A 11 6.02 8.77 28.62
C LEU A 11 5.91 9.72 27.42
N VAL A 12 6.97 9.89 26.64
CA VAL A 12 6.93 10.73 25.43
C VAL A 12 6.01 10.04 24.42
N ALA A 13 4.83 10.60 24.20
CA ALA A 13 3.89 10.15 23.17
C ALA A 13 4.56 10.15 21.79
N ALA A 14 4.23 9.19 20.94
CA ALA A 14 4.86 9.02 19.62
C ALA A 14 4.66 10.20 18.66
N ASN A 15 3.66 11.05 18.92
CA ASN A 15 3.34 12.25 18.16
C ASN A 15 3.33 12.01 16.65
N VAL A 16 2.67 10.93 16.21
CA VAL A 16 2.52 10.60 14.79
C VAL A 16 1.73 11.71 14.12
N LYS A 17 2.36 12.41 13.18
CA LYS A 17 1.74 13.48 12.39
C LYS A 17 1.61 13.02 10.94
N LEU A 18 0.38 12.87 10.48
CA LEU A 18 0.11 12.54 9.08
C LEU A 18 0.19 13.81 8.21
N PRO A 19 0.72 13.71 6.98
CA PRO A 19 0.67 14.80 6.02
C PRO A 19 -0.77 15.19 5.70
N SER A 20 -0.98 16.44 5.28
CA SER A 20 -2.31 16.91 4.87
C SER A 20 -2.92 15.98 3.83
N TYR A 21 -4.13 15.48 4.09
CA TYR A 21 -4.84 14.58 3.17
C TYR A 21 -5.21 15.24 1.83
N ARG A 22 -5.10 16.57 1.73
CA ARG A 22 -5.28 17.31 0.47
C ARG A 22 -4.03 17.26 -0.42
N SER A 23 -2.90 16.81 0.11
CA SER A 23 -1.66 16.63 -0.65
C SER A 23 -1.57 15.23 -1.26
N THR A 24 -0.82 15.08 -2.35
CA THR A 24 -0.51 13.77 -2.95
C THR A 24 0.16 12.82 -1.93
N GLU A 25 1.06 13.35 -1.11
CA GLU A 25 1.75 12.61 -0.05
C GLU A 25 0.78 12.07 1.01
N GLY A 26 -0.13 12.92 1.49
CA GLY A 26 -1.12 12.53 2.49
C GLY A 26 -2.15 11.55 1.94
N TYR A 27 -2.56 11.71 0.68
CA TYR A 27 -3.47 10.78 0.02
C TYR A 27 -2.84 9.39 -0.18
N LEU A 28 -1.58 9.35 -0.61
CA LEU A 28 -0.82 8.11 -0.72
C LEU A 28 -0.59 7.46 0.65
N CYS A 29 -0.22 8.25 1.67
CA CYS A 29 -0.05 7.76 3.04
C CYS A 29 -1.33 7.06 3.54
N LYS A 30 -2.47 7.71 3.35
CA LYS A 30 -3.79 7.16 3.71
C LYS A 30 -4.07 5.84 3.01
N LEU A 31 -3.76 5.74 1.72
CA LEU A 31 -3.89 4.50 0.97
C LEU A 31 -3.01 3.39 1.57
N LEU A 32 -1.72 3.65 1.79
CA LEU A 32 -0.81 2.65 2.36
C LEU A 32 -1.27 2.17 3.74
N LEU A 33 -1.74 3.09 4.58
CA LEU A 33 -2.27 2.75 5.89
C LEU A 33 -3.54 1.91 5.79
N ASN A 34 -4.47 2.27 4.89
CA ASN A 34 -5.74 1.59 4.70
C ASN A 34 -5.58 0.15 4.20
N GLU A 35 -4.66 -0.06 3.28
CA GLU A 35 -4.57 -1.30 2.52
C GLU A 35 -3.81 -2.42 3.24
N VAL A 36 -3.24 -2.18 4.43
CA VAL A 36 -2.43 -3.18 5.15
C VAL A 36 -2.94 -3.44 6.55
N ALA A 37 -2.69 -4.65 7.04
CA ALA A 37 -3.11 -5.08 8.37
C ALA A 37 -2.19 -4.52 9.48
N PHE A 38 -2.81 -4.05 10.57
CA PHE A 38 -2.18 -3.62 11.81
C PHE A 38 -2.31 -4.71 12.90
N PRO A 39 -1.52 -4.64 13.99
CA PRO A 39 -1.60 -5.64 15.05
C PRO A 39 -3.03 -5.83 15.58
N GLY A 40 -3.49 -7.08 15.63
CA GLY A 40 -4.86 -7.43 16.02
C GLY A 40 -5.87 -7.49 14.86
N GLU A 41 -5.50 -7.01 13.68
CA GLU A 41 -6.32 -7.16 12.47
C GLU A 41 -6.02 -8.49 11.75
N HIS A 42 -7.03 -8.99 11.03
CA HIS A 42 -6.86 -10.18 10.20
C HIS A 42 -5.79 -9.94 9.11
N GLY A 43 -4.88 -10.90 8.96
CA GLY A 43 -3.78 -10.81 8.00
C GLY A 43 -2.51 -10.16 8.54
N TYR A 44 -2.51 -9.65 9.77
CA TYR A 44 -1.27 -9.18 10.42
C TYR A 44 -0.39 -10.36 10.81
N ILE A 45 0.87 -10.34 10.36
CA ILE A 45 1.90 -11.33 10.70
C ILE A 45 3.01 -10.69 11.54
N SER A 46 3.56 -9.57 11.07
CA SER A 46 4.62 -8.82 11.76
C SER A 46 4.71 -7.39 11.24
N GLU A 47 5.42 -6.50 11.96
CA GLU A 47 5.69 -5.14 11.47
C GLU A 47 6.42 -5.15 10.11
N GLN A 48 7.42 -6.03 9.97
CA GLN A 48 8.19 -6.13 8.74
C GLN A 48 7.33 -6.61 7.56
N ASP A 49 6.39 -7.51 7.80
CA ASP A 49 5.45 -8.00 6.80
C ASP A 49 4.50 -6.87 6.33
N THR A 50 3.94 -6.11 7.26
CA THR A 50 3.11 -4.93 6.97
C THR A 50 3.89 -3.86 6.20
N MET A 51 5.13 -3.54 6.61
CA MET A 51 5.97 -2.59 5.88
C MET A 51 6.28 -3.06 4.44
N ARG A 52 6.54 -4.37 4.26
CA ARG A 52 6.73 -4.96 2.93
C ARG A 52 5.47 -4.90 2.07
N ALA A 53 4.28 -5.06 2.66
CA ALA A 53 3.02 -4.90 1.94
C ALA A 53 2.85 -3.46 1.43
N MET A 54 3.14 -2.45 2.26
CA MET A 54 3.15 -1.04 1.85
C MET A 54 4.13 -0.80 0.68
N ASP A 55 5.34 -1.34 0.77
CA ASP A 55 6.32 -1.28 -0.32
C ASP A 55 5.80 -1.93 -1.61
N ASN A 56 5.13 -3.08 -1.54
CA ASN A 56 4.62 -3.78 -2.72
C ASN A 56 3.42 -3.06 -3.36
N ILE A 57 2.57 -2.41 -2.58
CA ILE A 57 1.51 -1.54 -3.12
C ILE A 57 2.14 -0.40 -3.93
N LEU A 58 3.20 0.23 -3.42
CA LEU A 58 3.94 1.24 -4.18
C LEU A 58 4.54 0.67 -5.47
N LEU A 59 5.06 -0.55 -5.45
CA LEU A 59 5.58 -1.20 -6.66
C LEU A 59 4.49 -1.47 -7.70
N VAL A 60 3.26 -1.78 -7.28
CA VAL A 60 2.13 -1.91 -8.20
C VAL A 60 1.79 -0.57 -8.84
N LEU A 61 1.69 0.49 -8.04
CA LEU A 61 1.44 1.84 -8.54
C LEU A 61 2.56 2.29 -9.49
N ASP A 62 3.82 2.03 -9.14
CA ASP A 62 4.99 2.35 -9.96
C ASP A 62 4.97 1.60 -11.31
N ALA A 63 4.59 0.31 -11.30
CA ALA A 63 4.46 -0.48 -12.51
C ALA A 63 3.34 0.03 -13.43
N ARG A 64 2.19 0.41 -12.86
CA ARG A 64 1.06 0.99 -13.59
C ARG A 64 1.39 2.36 -14.22
N ILE A 65 2.27 3.12 -13.58
CA ILE A 65 2.72 4.41 -14.12
C ILE A 65 3.77 4.19 -15.22
N HIS A 66 4.83 3.44 -14.92
CA HIS A 66 6.08 3.48 -15.68
C HIS A 66 6.37 2.24 -16.52
N PHE A 67 5.79 1.07 -16.20
CA PHE A 67 6.26 -0.22 -16.72
C PHE A 67 5.12 -1.05 -17.28
N ILE A 68 4.35 -0.50 -18.22
CA ILE A 68 3.31 -1.26 -18.90
C ILE A 68 3.97 -2.22 -19.92
N PRO A 69 3.82 -3.54 -19.76
CA PRO A 69 4.44 -4.49 -20.69
C PRO A 69 3.63 -4.57 -21.97
N SER A 70 4.29 -4.61 -23.12
CA SER A 70 3.61 -4.87 -24.41
C SER A 70 3.11 -6.32 -24.45
N PRO A 71 1.89 -6.60 -24.97
CA PRO A 71 1.00 -5.70 -25.72
C PRO A 71 -0.05 -4.98 -24.87
N TYR A 72 0.04 -5.04 -23.53
CA TYR A 72 -0.92 -4.34 -22.68
C TYR A 72 -0.85 -2.83 -22.85
N THR A 73 -1.98 -2.17 -22.64
CA THR A 73 -2.06 -0.72 -22.52
C THR A 73 -2.23 -0.34 -21.05
N ARG A 74 -1.87 0.91 -20.70
CA ARG A 74 -2.09 1.41 -19.35
C ARG A 74 -3.57 1.38 -18.96
N TYR A 75 -4.45 1.64 -19.93
CA TYR A 75 -5.89 1.57 -19.69
C TYR A 75 -6.35 0.16 -19.28
N GLN A 76 -5.81 -0.89 -19.89
CA GLN A 76 -6.13 -2.27 -19.49
C GLN A 76 -5.63 -2.63 -18.09
N VAL A 77 -4.49 -2.09 -17.67
CA VAL A 77 -3.84 -2.45 -16.40
C VAL A 77 -4.28 -1.54 -15.24
N ALA A 78 -4.62 -0.28 -15.52
CA ALA A 78 -4.87 0.76 -14.51
C ALA A 78 -6.17 1.55 -14.73
N GLN A 79 -7.00 1.18 -15.72
CA GLN A 79 -8.28 1.86 -16.06
C GLN A 79 -8.14 3.36 -16.38
N THR A 80 -6.95 3.83 -16.71
CA THR A 80 -6.67 5.19 -17.15
C THR A 80 -5.47 5.20 -18.09
N SER A 81 -5.39 6.20 -18.97
CA SER A 81 -4.20 6.46 -19.79
C SER A 81 -3.17 7.35 -19.08
N SER A 82 -3.55 8.00 -17.98
CA SER A 82 -2.71 8.96 -17.24
C SER A 82 -1.52 8.31 -16.56
N GLU A 83 -0.42 9.06 -16.45
CA GLU A 83 0.79 8.68 -15.69
C GLU A 83 0.83 9.35 -14.31
N LYS A 84 -0.20 10.11 -13.94
CA LYS A 84 -0.25 10.78 -12.65
C LYS A 84 -0.71 9.80 -11.58
N LEU A 85 0.05 9.71 -10.49
CA LEU A 85 -0.24 8.83 -9.35
C LEU A 85 -1.70 8.90 -8.87
N LEU A 86 -2.24 10.11 -8.68
CA LEU A 86 -3.61 10.28 -8.21
C LEU A 86 -4.65 9.79 -9.23
N ASP A 87 -4.38 9.91 -10.53
CA ASP A 87 -5.28 9.40 -11.57
C ASP A 87 -5.28 7.87 -11.59
N ILE A 88 -4.13 7.24 -11.33
CA ILE A 88 -4.04 5.78 -11.20
C ILE A 88 -4.80 5.28 -9.96
N ILE A 89 -4.62 5.93 -8.81
CA ILE A 89 -5.31 5.53 -7.56
C ILE A 89 -6.83 5.69 -7.70
N THR A 90 -7.29 6.78 -8.31
CA THR A 90 -8.71 7.15 -8.37
C THR A 90 -9.45 6.66 -9.61
N ALA A 91 -8.77 5.95 -10.52
CA ALA A 91 -9.35 5.41 -11.74
C ALA A 91 -10.51 4.45 -11.44
N GLY A 92 -11.60 4.54 -12.20
CA GLY A 92 -12.81 3.73 -12.04
C GLY A 92 -13.77 4.22 -10.94
N GLY A 93 -13.46 5.33 -10.25
CA GLY A 93 -14.36 5.94 -9.27
C GLY A 93 -14.43 5.17 -7.94
N LYS A 94 -15.55 5.30 -7.22
CA LYS A 94 -15.71 4.82 -5.82
C LYS A 94 -15.40 3.32 -5.63
N HIS A 95 -15.76 2.51 -6.64
CA HIS A 95 -15.51 1.05 -6.68
C HIS A 95 -14.48 0.66 -7.74
N GLY A 96 -13.60 1.60 -8.10
CA GLY A 96 -12.61 1.44 -9.16
C GLY A 96 -11.37 0.65 -8.75
N GLN A 97 -10.21 1.08 -9.26
CA GLN A 97 -8.91 0.43 -9.05
C GLN A 97 -8.54 0.26 -7.58
N VAL A 98 -8.90 1.23 -6.73
CA VAL A 98 -8.72 1.15 -5.28
C VAL A 98 -10.02 1.52 -4.60
N ALA A 99 -10.74 0.51 -4.13
CA ALA A 99 -12.07 0.69 -3.56
C ALA A 99 -12.05 1.65 -2.35
N GLY A 100 -12.86 2.70 -2.43
CA GLY A 100 -12.93 3.73 -1.41
C GLY A 100 -11.99 4.92 -1.62
N PHE A 101 -11.21 4.97 -2.71
CA PHE A 101 -10.37 6.09 -3.10
C PHE A 101 -10.78 6.60 -4.49
N TYR A 102 -11.29 7.83 -4.60
CA TYR A 102 -11.87 8.34 -5.83
C TYR A 102 -11.82 9.87 -5.92
N ARG A 103 -12.16 10.43 -7.09
CA ARG A 103 -12.37 11.87 -7.24
C ARG A 103 -13.84 12.21 -7.04
N ASN A 104 -14.13 13.26 -6.28
CA ASN A 104 -15.49 13.78 -6.17
C ASN A 104 -15.93 14.53 -7.44
N ARG A 105 -17.16 15.06 -7.46
CA ARG A 105 -17.72 15.83 -8.59
C ARG A 105 -16.90 17.06 -9.00
N PHE A 106 -16.03 17.57 -8.12
CA PHE A 106 -15.13 18.70 -8.37
C PHE A 106 -13.72 18.25 -8.79
N GLY A 107 -13.53 16.96 -9.09
CA GLY A 107 -12.24 16.39 -9.43
C GLY A 107 -11.27 16.27 -8.26
N ARG A 108 -11.68 16.53 -7.01
CA ARG A 108 -10.77 16.45 -5.84
C ARG A 108 -10.63 15.00 -5.36
N PRO A 109 -9.41 14.52 -5.07
CA PRO A 109 -9.22 13.19 -4.49
C PRO A 109 -9.81 13.16 -3.08
N ILE A 110 -10.69 12.21 -2.83
CA ILE A 110 -11.33 11.95 -1.55
C ILE A 110 -11.34 10.45 -1.26
N SER A 111 -11.66 10.11 -0.01
CA SER A 111 -11.80 8.73 0.45
C SER A 111 -13.17 8.53 1.09
N GLU A 112 -13.61 7.28 1.15
CA GLU A 112 -14.85 6.93 1.85
C GLU A 112 -14.75 7.18 3.36
N PRO A 113 -15.88 7.49 4.04
CA PRO A 113 -15.89 7.70 5.49
C PRO A 113 -15.27 6.56 6.31
N ARG A 114 -15.44 5.30 5.90
CA ARG A 114 -14.84 4.13 6.58
C ARG A 114 -13.31 4.16 6.58
N VAL A 115 -12.70 4.76 5.55
CA VAL A 115 -11.24 4.92 5.47
C VAL A 115 -10.80 5.94 6.51
N GLU A 116 -11.47 7.09 6.57
CA GLU A 116 -11.17 8.13 7.56
C GLU A 116 -11.30 7.59 9.00
N GLN A 117 -12.42 6.92 9.30
CA GLN A 117 -12.67 6.31 10.60
C GLN A 117 -11.57 5.32 11.01
N ARG A 118 -11.10 4.49 10.06
CA ARG A 118 -10.01 3.55 10.33
C ARG A 118 -8.70 4.30 10.63
N ILE A 119 -8.36 5.32 9.85
CA ILE A 119 -7.12 6.08 10.08
C ILE A 119 -7.15 6.80 11.43
N ASP A 120 -8.29 7.40 11.78
CA ASP A 120 -8.47 8.06 13.08
C ASP A 120 -8.34 7.06 14.25
N TYR A 121 -8.91 5.85 14.09
CA TYR A 121 -8.74 4.77 15.05
C TYR A 121 -7.27 4.36 15.23
N LEU A 122 -6.53 4.18 14.13
CA LEU A 122 -5.11 3.84 14.18
C LEU A 122 -4.27 4.97 14.80
N LEU A 123 -4.57 6.22 14.47
CA LEU A 123 -3.91 7.40 15.03
C LEU A 123 -4.10 7.49 16.55
N ARG A 124 -5.31 7.21 17.03
CA ARG A 124 -5.61 7.19 18.46
C ARG A 124 -4.76 6.16 19.18
N ILE A 125 -4.67 4.93 18.66
CA ILE A 125 -3.83 3.87 19.25
C ILE A 125 -2.35 4.24 19.17
N ALA A 126 -1.90 4.76 18.03
CA ALA A 126 -0.49 5.10 17.84
C ALA A 126 0.00 6.20 18.79
N ASN A 127 -0.89 7.09 19.22
CA ASN A 127 -0.58 8.19 20.12
C ASN A 127 -1.00 7.93 21.58
N ASP A 128 -1.52 6.74 21.88
CA ASP A 128 -1.85 6.34 23.25
C ASP A 128 -0.60 5.73 23.92
N GLY A 129 -0.15 6.33 25.03
CA GLY A 129 1.00 5.86 25.80
C GLY A 129 2.36 5.88 25.06
N LYS A 130 3.19 4.85 25.29
CA LYS A 130 4.54 4.76 24.70
C LYS A 130 4.48 4.41 23.20
N PRO A 131 5.43 4.90 22.38
CA PRO A 131 5.52 4.56 20.95
C PRO A 131 5.59 3.05 20.69
N GLY A 132 4.47 2.49 20.26
CA GLY A 132 4.30 1.07 19.97
C GLY A 132 4.49 0.70 18.50
N ARG A 133 4.10 -0.54 18.16
CA ARG A 133 4.13 -1.06 16.78
C ARG A 133 3.30 -0.20 15.81
N PHE A 134 2.15 0.29 16.27
CA PHE A 134 1.27 1.16 15.48
C PHE A 134 1.98 2.44 15.05
N ALA A 135 2.60 3.15 16.00
CA ALA A 135 3.35 4.37 15.70
C ALA A 135 4.47 4.15 14.69
N ARG A 136 5.23 3.04 14.82
CA ARG A 136 6.29 2.70 13.86
C ARG A 136 5.78 2.40 12.46
N LEU A 137 4.69 1.64 12.35
CA LEU A 137 4.04 1.37 11.06
C LEU A 137 3.49 2.65 10.42
N MET A 138 2.89 3.53 11.21
CA MET A 138 2.37 4.80 10.69
C MET A 138 3.49 5.75 10.25
N ASN A 139 4.53 5.91 11.06
CA ASN A 139 5.71 6.70 10.68
C ASN A 139 6.42 6.13 9.45
N TYR A 140 6.45 4.80 9.31
CA TYR A 140 6.94 4.17 8.09
C TYR A 140 6.11 4.56 6.88
N ALA A 141 4.77 4.49 6.94
CA ALA A 141 3.90 4.91 5.85
C ALA A 141 4.09 6.40 5.47
N VAL A 142 4.22 7.28 6.47
CA VAL A 142 4.49 8.71 6.28
C VAL A 142 5.82 8.93 5.56
N GLN A 143 6.90 8.36 6.08
CA GLN A 143 8.22 8.50 5.45
C GLN A 143 8.21 7.92 4.03
N ARG A 144 7.49 6.81 3.84
CA ARG A 144 7.45 6.12 2.56
C ARG A 144 6.67 6.86 1.48
N SER A 145 5.52 7.42 1.83
CA SER A 145 4.74 8.23 0.89
C SER A 145 5.51 9.48 0.48
N LYS A 146 6.19 10.13 1.44
CA LYS A 146 7.07 11.27 1.19
C LYS A 146 8.21 10.94 0.23
N ASP A 147 8.95 9.87 0.52
CA ASP A 147 10.10 9.45 -0.31
C ASP A 147 9.67 9.07 -1.72
N TYR A 148 8.51 8.41 -1.87
CA TYR A 148 7.97 8.04 -3.17
C TYR A 148 7.56 9.27 -3.99
N VAL A 149 6.76 10.17 -3.41
CA VAL A 149 6.28 11.38 -4.09
C VAL A 149 7.43 12.31 -4.48
N LYS A 150 8.44 12.45 -3.61
CA LYS A 150 9.64 13.26 -3.88
C LYS A 150 10.67 12.54 -4.76
N ARG A 151 10.40 11.30 -5.18
CA ARG A 151 11.31 10.45 -5.98
C ARG A 151 12.68 10.23 -5.34
N LEU A 152 12.77 10.34 -4.02
CA LEU A 152 14.02 10.19 -3.28
C LEU A 152 14.43 8.72 -3.15
N LYS A 153 13.45 7.81 -3.01
CA LYS A 153 13.71 6.38 -2.83
C LYS A 153 12.56 5.51 -3.30
N ARG A 154 12.82 4.63 -4.26
CA ARG A 154 11.86 3.58 -4.68
C ARG A 154 12.06 2.29 -3.90
N PRO A 155 11.01 1.49 -3.66
CA PRO A 155 11.18 0.13 -3.12
C PRO A 155 11.99 -0.74 -4.07
N GLN A 156 12.77 -1.65 -3.51
CA GLN A 156 13.39 -2.69 -4.31
C GLN A 156 12.29 -3.60 -4.88
N ASN A 157 12.24 -3.73 -6.20
CA ASN A 157 11.22 -4.56 -6.84
C ASN A 157 11.64 -6.03 -6.83
N LEU A 158 11.07 -6.79 -5.90
CA LEU A 158 11.35 -8.22 -5.71
C LEU A 158 10.97 -9.09 -6.92
N TYR A 159 10.08 -8.60 -7.78
CA TYR A 159 9.54 -9.33 -8.92
C TYR A 159 10.13 -8.89 -10.25
N ALA A 160 11.07 -7.94 -10.29
CA ALA A 160 11.61 -7.41 -11.54
C ALA A 160 12.24 -8.49 -12.43
N HIS A 161 12.78 -9.54 -11.80
CA HIS A 161 13.39 -10.69 -12.48
C HIS A 161 12.48 -11.93 -12.53
N LEU A 162 11.24 -11.82 -12.05
CA LEU A 162 10.26 -12.90 -12.18
C LEU A 162 9.95 -13.08 -13.68
N ARG A 163 10.13 -14.30 -14.19
CA ARG A 163 9.85 -14.65 -15.60
C ARG A 163 8.82 -15.75 -15.73
N TRP A 164 8.65 -16.56 -14.68
CA TRP A 164 7.76 -17.70 -14.66
C TRP A 164 7.07 -17.77 -13.30
N VAL A 165 5.78 -18.09 -13.32
CA VAL A 165 5.05 -18.55 -12.14
C VAL A 165 4.47 -19.91 -12.47
N ALA A 166 4.98 -20.94 -11.79
CA ALA A 166 4.78 -22.34 -12.19
C ALA A 166 5.16 -22.52 -13.68
N LYS A 167 4.20 -22.86 -14.54
CA LYS A 167 4.41 -23.06 -15.99
C LYS A 167 3.93 -21.89 -16.86
N THR A 168 3.57 -20.77 -16.24
CA THR A 168 3.04 -19.59 -16.95
C THR A 168 4.14 -18.56 -17.11
N PRO A 169 4.48 -18.13 -18.35
CA PRO A 169 5.40 -17.03 -18.55
C PRO A 169 4.75 -15.72 -18.08
N VAL A 170 5.53 -14.89 -17.39
CA VAL A 170 5.04 -13.64 -16.80
C VAL A 170 5.99 -12.49 -17.09
N THR A 171 5.44 -11.28 -17.13
CA THR A 171 6.17 -10.05 -17.47
C THR A 171 7.13 -9.60 -16.37
N GLY A 172 7.01 -10.17 -15.18
CA GLY A 172 7.67 -9.70 -13.96
C GLY A 172 6.90 -8.54 -13.33
N ARG A 173 7.39 -7.98 -12.22
CA ARG A 173 6.72 -6.92 -11.44
C ARG A 173 5.34 -7.36 -10.88
N ALA A 174 4.80 -6.56 -9.96
CA ALA A 174 3.41 -6.69 -9.54
C ALA A 174 2.58 -5.60 -10.22
N TYR A 175 1.37 -5.93 -10.64
CA TYR A 175 0.45 -5.04 -11.38
C TYR A 175 -0.95 -4.95 -10.74
N SER A 176 -1.26 -5.78 -9.75
CA SER A 176 -2.49 -5.72 -8.98
C SER A 176 -2.27 -6.27 -7.58
N TRP A 177 -3.10 -5.83 -6.64
CA TRP A 177 -3.26 -6.45 -5.34
C TRP A 177 -4.74 -6.55 -4.97
N MET A 178 -5.09 -7.52 -4.14
CA MET A 178 -6.43 -7.70 -3.57
C MET A 178 -6.32 -8.28 -2.18
N THR A 179 -7.38 -8.26 -1.38
CA THR A 179 -7.43 -9.04 -0.14
C THR A 179 -7.16 -10.52 -0.44
N ASP A 180 -6.29 -11.16 0.34
CA ASP A 180 -5.90 -12.56 0.13
C ASP A 180 -6.99 -13.51 0.63
N ARG A 181 -8.06 -13.64 -0.16
CA ARG A 181 -9.09 -14.67 0.03
C ARG A 181 -9.23 -15.48 -1.24
N HIS A 182 -9.50 -16.77 -1.07
CA HIS A 182 -9.55 -17.74 -2.16
C HIS A 182 -10.56 -17.40 -3.26
N TYR A 183 -11.59 -16.62 -2.96
CA TYR A 183 -12.61 -16.21 -3.92
C TYR A 183 -12.29 -14.91 -4.66
N TYR A 184 -11.29 -14.13 -4.21
CA TYR A 184 -10.87 -12.92 -4.92
C TYR A 184 -9.82 -13.25 -5.99
N HIS A 185 -10.10 -12.80 -7.21
CA HIS A 185 -9.23 -12.96 -8.37
C HIS A 185 -9.24 -11.67 -9.18
N SER A 186 -8.05 -11.18 -9.59
CA SER A 186 -7.98 -10.02 -10.49
C SER A 186 -8.50 -10.34 -11.90
N GLY A 187 -8.72 -11.62 -12.23
CA GLY A 187 -9.27 -12.07 -13.51
C GLY A 187 -8.30 -11.91 -14.70
N GLY A 188 -8.77 -12.25 -15.90
CA GLY A 188 -8.05 -12.04 -17.16
C GLY A 188 -6.63 -12.62 -17.17
N ASN A 189 -5.65 -11.78 -17.52
CA ASN A 189 -4.25 -12.18 -17.64
C ASN A 189 -3.43 -11.96 -16.36
N TYR A 190 -4.06 -11.69 -15.23
CA TYR A 190 -3.36 -11.60 -13.96
C TYR A 190 -2.97 -13.00 -13.46
N VAL A 191 -1.72 -13.12 -13.00
CA VAL A 191 -1.16 -14.35 -12.46
C VAL A 191 -0.80 -14.12 -10.99
N ARG A 192 -1.34 -14.98 -10.13
CA ARG A 192 -1.11 -14.93 -8.68
C ARG A 192 0.38 -15.14 -8.38
N ILE A 193 1.03 -14.21 -7.69
CA ILE A 193 2.40 -14.43 -7.21
C ILE A 193 2.33 -15.39 -6.00
N PRO A 194 3.13 -16.47 -5.97
CA PRO A 194 3.06 -17.47 -4.90
C PRO A 194 3.68 -16.97 -3.60
N ASN A 195 3.32 -17.61 -2.48
CA ASN A 195 3.74 -17.20 -1.12
C ASN A 195 5.26 -17.25 -0.92
N ASN A 196 5.92 -18.27 -1.47
CA ASN A 196 7.38 -18.41 -1.40
C ASN A 196 8.14 -17.28 -2.10
N LEU A 197 7.48 -16.58 -3.02
CA LEU A 197 8.00 -15.36 -3.66
C LEU A 197 7.49 -14.09 -3.00
N ARG A 198 6.88 -14.16 -1.81
CA ARG A 198 6.25 -13.03 -1.09
C ARG A 198 5.04 -12.42 -1.80
N GLY A 199 4.31 -13.22 -2.58
CA GLY A 199 3.05 -12.78 -3.18
C GLY A 199 1.90 -12.60 -2.19
N SER A 200 2.09 -12.95 -0.91
CA SER A 200 1.13 -12.76 0.19
C SER A 200 1.78 -11.94 1.28
N LEU A 201 1.27 -10.74 1.57
CA LEU A 201 1.82 -9.87 2.62
C LEU A 201 0.69 -9.08 3.27
N SER A 202 0.65 -9.07 4.60
CA SER A 202 -0.27 -8.25 5.40
C SER A 202 -1.74 -8.36 4.96
N GLY A 203 -2.20 -9.60 4.74
CA GLY A 203 -3.55 -9.88 4.25
C GLY A 203 -3.81 -9.55 2.77
N ASN A 204 -2.79 -9.15 2.01
CA ASN A 204 -2.89 -8.86 0.58
C ASN A 204 -2.28 -9.95 -0.28
N ARG A 205 -2.91 -10.18 -1.43
CA ARG A 205 -2.44 -11.02 -2.52
C ARG A 205 -1.99 -10.15 -3.69
N PHE A 206 -0.75 -10.33 -4.13
CA PHE A 206 -0.18 -9.62 -5.28
C PHE A 206 -0.21 -10.48 -6.54
N PHE A 207 -0.39 -9.81 -7.68
CA PHE A 207 -0.49 -10.42 -9.00
C PHE A 207 0.47 -9.77 -9.98
N THR A 208 1.07 -10.59 -10.84
CA THR A 208 1.80 -10.16 -12.04
C THR A 208 0.93 -10.35 -13.28
N LEU A 209 1.44 -10.08 -14.49
CA LEU A 209 0.73 -10.30 -15.75
C LEU A 209 1.36 -11.45 -16.54
N ARG A 210 0.54 -12.21 -17.27
CA ARG A 210 1.02 -13.15 -18.30
C ARG A 210 1.85 -12.40 -19.33
N ASP A 211 2.99 -12.96 -19.71
CA ASP A 211 3.74 -12.50 -20.88
C ASP A 211 3.08 -13.10 -22.12
N LEU A 212 2.49 -12.26 -22.97
CA LEU A 212 1.75 -12.70 -24.17
C LEU A 212 2.66 -12.82 -25.41
N LYS A 213 3.96 -12.57 -25.25
CA LYS A 213 4.95 -12.63 -26.35
C LYS A 213 5.86 -13.85 -26.26
N ARG A 214 5.74 -14.66 -25.21
CA ARG A 214 6.55 -15.85 -24.97
C ARG A 214 5.76 -17.11 -25.19
#